data_AF-A0A0L8G9N5-F1
#
_entry.id   AF-A0A0L8G9N5-F1
#
_cell.length_a   1.000
_cell.length_b   1.000
_cell.length_c   1.000
_cell.angle_alpha   90.00
_cell.angle_beta   90.00
_cell.angle_gamma   90.00
#
_symmetry.space_group_name_H-M   'P 1'
#
loop_
_entity.id
_entity.type
_entity.pdbx_description
1 polymer ?
#
loop_
_entity_poly.entity_id
_entity_poly.type
_entity_poly.pdbx_seq_one_letter_code
_entity_poly.pdbx_strand_id
1 'polypeptide(L)'
;MAVEDIISWVTTVCTIGVSLIGFEICAKIARKGSPGDISFIPFLIMFISACLWLKYGLLRRVFTVVFVNSVAALLQGMYMCIYYTYSLQRGHLNRLLFFGIVFLLLPLSYIRFYLPDESSAIDFLGRLCCIISIFSYGSPLASVFHVVRTKSTECMSFPLATANFVVALEWFFYGALLKDFYMQMPNMCGVLLCLFQFALFFKYPAKPQPILSIKA
;
A
#
# COMPACT_ATOMS: atom_id res chain seq x y z
N MET A 1 -26.84 -14.75 -2.91
CA MET A 1 -25.43 -14.38 -2.72
C MET A 1 -25.36 -13.65 -1.39
N ALA A 2 -24.58 -14.14 -0.43
CA ALA A 2 -24.51 -13.48 0.88
C ALA A 2 -23.88 -12.09 0.70
N VAL A 3 -24.28 -11.10 1.50
CA VAL A 3 -23.73 -9.74 1.45
C VAL A 3 -22.19 -9.75 1.58
N GLU A 4 -21.67 -10.70 2.37
CA GLU A 4 -20.24 -10.94 2.53
C GLU A 4 -19.55 -11.36 1.22
N ASP A 5 -20.17 -12.23 0.42
CA ASP A 5 -19.61 -12.68 -0.86
C ASP A 5 -19.50 -11.51 -1.87
N ILE A 6 -20.54 -10.68 -1.93
CA ILE A 6 -20.57 -9.51 -2.83
C ILE A 6 -19.44 -8.56 -2.46
N ILE A 7 -19.33 -8.19 -1.18
CA ILE A 7 -18.30 -7.28 -0.69
C ILE A 7 -16.91 -7.88 -0.95
N SER A 8 -16.71 -9.16 -0.65
CA SER A 8 -15.45 -9.87 -0.93
C SER A 8 -15.02 -9.79 -2.40
N TRP A 9 -15.94 -10.03 -3.33
CA TRP A 9 -15.64 -9.97 -4.77
C TRP A 9 -15.31 -8.55 -5.24
N VAL A 10 -16.09 -7.55 -4.81
CA VAL A 10 -15.84 -6.16 -5.16
C VAL A 10 -14.49 -5.70 -4.62
N THR A 11 -14.20 -5.96 -3.34
CA THR A 11 -12.90 -5.68 -2.70
C THR A 11 -11.75 -6.31 -3.47
N THR A 12 -11.91 -7.55 -3.92
CA THR A 12 -10.89 -8.27 -4.69
C THR A 12 -10.60 -7.58 -6.01
N VAL A 13 -11.64 -7.26 -6.78
CA VAL A 13 -11.50 -6.64 -8.10
C VAL A 13 -10.88 -5.24 -7.98
N CYS A 14 -11.37 -4.40 -7.07
CA CYS A 14 -10.83 -3.06 -6.83
C CYS A 14 -9.36 -3.10 -6.39
N THR A 15 -9.02 -3.99 -5.46
CA THR A 15 -7.63 -4.13 -4.95
C THR A 15 -6.67 -4.58 -6.04
N ILE A 16 -7.07 -5.53 -6.88
CA ILE A 16 -6.25 -5.98 -8.02
C ILE A 16 -6.09 -4.85 -9.03
N GLY A 17 -7.17 -4.12 -9.33
CA GLY A 17 -7.13 -2.95 -10.22
C GLY A 17 -6.13 -1.89 -9.77
N VAL A 18 -6.13 -1.53 -8.49
CA VAL A 18 -5.14 -0.59 -7.92
C VAL A 18 -3.73 -1.18 -7.96
N SER A 19 -3.57 -2.48 -7.72
CA SER A 19 -2.26 -3.15 -7.75
C SER A 19 -1.61 -3.12 -9.15
N LEU A 20 -2.42 -3.10 -10.22
CA LEU A 20 -1.95 -3.02 -11.60
C LEU A 20 -1.36 -1.64 -11.98
N ILE A 21 -1.56 -0.60 -11.16
CA ILE A 21 -0.96 0.72 -11.39
C ILE A 21 0.58 0.64 -11.45
N GLY A 22 1.19 -0.33 -10.75
CA GLY A 22 2.63 -0.58 -10.82
C GLY A 22 3.12 -0.97 -12.21
N PHE A 23 2.26 -1.52 -13.06
CA PHE A 23 2.59 -1.88 -14.44
C PHE A 23 3.01 -0.65 -15.26
N GLU A 24 2.31 0.47 -15.13
CA GLU A 24 2.65 1.72 -15.82
C GLU A 24 4.03 2.24 -15.41
N ILE A 25 4.39 2.07 -14.14
CA ILE A 25 5.70 2.44 -13.61
C ILE A 25 6.77 1.55 -14.24
N CYS A 26 6.58 0.23 -14.25
CA CYS A 26 7.51 -0.71 -14.87
C CYS A 26 7.65 -0.49 -16.39
N ALA A 27 6.54 -0.22 -17.10
CA ALA A 27 6.55 0.11 -18.51
C ALA A 27 7.34 1.41 -18.79
N LYS A 28 7.26 2.40 -17.88
CA LYS A 28 8.08 3.62 -17.96
C LYS A 28 9.57 3.32 -17.74
N ILE A 29 9.92 2.47 -16.79
CA ILE A 29 11.32 2.04 -16.53
C ILE A 29 11.88 1.33 -17.76
N ALA A 30 11.15 0.35 -18.30
CA ALA A 30 11.58 -0.44 -19.45
C ALA A 30 11.77 0.44 -20.70
N ARG A 31 10.83 1.36 -20.97
CA ARG A 31 10.95 2.32 -22.09
C ARG A 31 12.13 3.27 -21.95
N LYS A 32 12.43 3.73 -20.73
CA LYS A 32 13.58 4.60 -20.46
C LYS A 32 14.92 3.85 -20.37
N GLY A 33 14.90 2.53 -20.24
CA GLY A 33 16.09 1.71 -20.01
C GLY A 33 16.74 1.95 -18.63
N SER A 34 16.08 2.66 -17.72
CA SER A 34 16.60 3.03 -16.40
C SER A 34 15.47 3.46 -15.45
N PRO A 35 15.57 3.16 -14.13
CA PRO A 35 14.62 3.63 -13.12
C PRO A 35 14.51 5.16 -12.98
N GLY A 36 15.56 5.92 -13.31
CA GLY A 36 15.60 7.36 -13.07
C GLY A 36 15.36 7.71 -11.60
N ASP A 37 14.39 8.60 -11.33
CA ASP A 37 14.03 9.06 -9.98
C ASP A 37 13.02 8.16 -9.26
N ILE A 38 12.57 7.06 -9.89
CA ILE A 38 11.63 6.13 -9.27
C ILE A 38 12.38 5.35 -8.18
N SER A 39 11.89 5.38 -6.95
CA SER A 39 12.51 4.64 -5.84
C SER A 39 12.12 3.16 -5.86
N PHE A 40 13.05 2.29 -5.45
CA PHE A 40 12.82 0.86 -5.26
C PHE A 40 12.03 0.52 -3.99
N ILE A 41 12.17 1.36 -2.95
CA ILE A 41 11.65 1.10 -1.60
C ILE A 41 10.13 0.82 -1.57
N PRO A 42 9.27 1.56 -2.30
CA PRO A 42 7.84 1.29 -2.32
C PRO A 42 7.49 -0.13 -2.77
N PHE A 43 8.13 -0.64 -3.82
CA PHE A 43 7.90 -2.01 -4.31
C PHE A 43 8.27 -3.06 -3.24
N LEU A 44 9.41 -2.86 -2.57
CA LEU A 44 9.87 -3.76 -1.51
C LEU A 44 8.94 -3.74 -0.29
N ILE A 45 8.51 -2.56 0.16
CA ILE A 45 7.58 -2.45 1.30
C ILE A 45 6.22 -3.07 0.95
N MET A 46 5.72 -2.85 -0.26
CA MET A 46 4.45 -3.44 -0.71
C MET A 46 4.54 -4.97 -0.81
N PHE A 47 5.67 -5.51 -1.29
CA PHE A 47 5.90 -6.96 -1.31
C PHE A 47 5.89 -7.56 0.10
N ILE A 48 6.65 -6.97 1.04
CA ILE A 48 6.70 -7.40 2.43
C ILE A 48 5.32 -7.34 3.07
N SER A 49 4.60 -6.23 2.89
CA SER A 49 3.24 -6.05 3.40
C SER A 49 2.30 -7.14 2.87
N ALA A 50 2.35 -7.42 1.57
CA ALA A 50 1.54 -8.47 0.95
C ALA A 50 1.86 -9.86 1.54
N CYS A 51 3.14 -10.21 1.73
CA CYS A 51 3.51 -11.48 2.35
C CYS A 51 3.01 -11.62 3.80
N LEU A 52 3.08 -10.56 4.59
CA LEU A 52 2.61 -10.56 5.98
C LEU A 52 1.07 -10.68 6.06
N TRP A 53 0.35 -9.91 5.25
CA TRP A 53 -1.12 -10.01 5.15
C TRP A 53 -1.58 -11.35 4.58
N LEU A 54 -0.84 -11.94 3.64
CA LEU A 54 -1.08 -13.29 3.14
C LEU A 54 -0.98 -14.30 4.29
N LYS A 55 0.10 -14.26 5.08
CA LYS A 55 0.25 -15.14 6.25
C LYS A 55 -0.85 -14.90 7.28
N TYR A 56 -1.26 -13.64 7.47
CA TYR A 56 -2.37 -13.27 8.35
C TYR A 56 -3.69 -13.91 7.89
N GLY A 57 -4.02 -13.78 6.60
CA GLY A 57 -5.19 -14.40 5.98
C GLY A 57 -5.18 -15.93 6.08
N LEU A 58 -4.02 -16.57 5.96
CA LEU A 58 -3.87 -18.02 6.14
C LEU A 58 -4.20 -18.45 7.58
N LEU A 59 -3.68 -17.74 8.58
CA LEU A 59 -3.98 -18.03 9.99
C LEU A 59 -5.45 -17.75 10.31
N ARG A 60 -6.02 -16.67 9.79
CA ARG A 60 -7.44 -16.32 9.97
C ARG A 60 -8.40 -17.16 9.11
N ARG A 61 -7.88 -17.96 8.19
CA ARG A 61 -8.66 -18.76 7.21
C ARG A 61 -9.60 -17.89 6.36
N VAL A 62 -9.18 -16.68 6.03
CA VAL A 62 -9.95 -15.73 5.20
C VAL A 62 -9.42 -15.75 3.78
N PHE A 63 -10.10 -16.49 2.89
CA PHE A 63 -9.66 -16.71 1.51
C PHE A 63 -9.41 -15.41 0.74
N THR A 64 -10.29 -14.42 0.87
CA THR A 64 -10.18 -13.12 0.18
C THR A 64 -8.85 -12.43 0.47
N VAL A 65 -8.44 -12.40 1.75
CA VAL A 65 -7.18 -11.81 2.19
C VAL A 65 -6.00 -12.61 1.63
N VAL A 66 -6.08 -13.95 1.62
CA VAL A 66 -5.03 -14.80 1.04
C VAL A 66 -4.89 -14.52 -0.45
N PHE A 67 -5.99 -14.51 -1.19
CA PHE A 67 -6.01 -14.39 -2.64
C PHE A 67 -5.46 -13.05 -3.12
N VAL A 68 -6.02 -11.94 -2.63
CA VAL A 68 -5.59 -10.58 -3.03
C VAL A 68 -4.12 -10.33 -2.72
N ASN A 69 -3.64 -10.78 -1.55
CA ASN A 69 -2.25 -10.58 -1.16
C ASN A 69 -1.29 -11.55 -1.86
N SER A 70 -1.76 -12.73 -2.28
CA SER A 70 -0.98 -13.61 -3.16
C SER A 70 -0.75 -12.95 -4.52
N VAL A 71 -1.82 -12.39 -5.12
CA VAL A 71 -1.72 -11.64 -6.37
C VAL A 71 -0.81 -10.41 -6.20
N ALA A 72 -0.97 -9.65 -5.12
CA ALA A 72 -0.13 -8.49 -4.83
C ALA A 72 1.35 -8.87 -4.66
N ALA A 73 1.66 -9.92 -3.90
CA ALA A 73 3.03 -10.38 -3.73
C ALA A 73 3.66 -10.82 -5.07
N LEU A 74 2.91 -11.52 -5.92
CA LEU A 74 3.38 -11.89 -7.26
C LEU A 74 3.64 -10.66 -8.13
N LEU A 75 2.70 -9.72 -8.21
CA LEU A 75 2.86 -8.48 -8.96
C LEU A 75 4.06 -7.66 -8.48
N GLN A 76 4.19 -7.44 -7.16
CA GLN A 76 5.30 -6.68 -6.60
C GLN A 76 6.64 -7.38 -6.80
N GLY A 77 6.68 -8.71 -6.68
CA GLY A 77 7.87 -9.49 -7.01
C GLY A 77 8.30 -9.29 -8.46
N MET A 78 7.35 -9.37 -9.42
CA MET A 78 7.62 -9.09 -10.83
C MET A 78 8.12 -7.65 -11.05
N TYR A 79 7.49 -6.66 -10.42
CA TYR A 79 7.91 -5.26 -10.54
C TYR A 79 9.32 -5.03 -9.99
N MET A 80 9.66 -5.65 -8.87
CA MET A 80 11.02 -5.64 -8.31
C MET A 80 12.03 -6.28 -9.26
N CYS A 81 11.68 -7.40 -9.90
CA CYS A 81 12.54 -8.03 -10.91
C CYS A 81 12.81 -7.10 -12.10
N ILE A 82 11.76 -6.47 -12.65
CA ILE A 82 11.91 -5.50 -13.75
C ILE A 82 12.75 -4.30 -13.29
N TYR A 83 12.50 -3.75 -12.10
CA TYR A 83 13.31 -2.65 -11.59
C TYR A 83 14.79 -3.05 -11.46
N TYR A 84 15.06 -4.25 -10.95
CA TYR A 84 16.40 -4.76 -10.76
C TYR A 84 17.16 -4.96 -12.08
N THR A 85 16.49 -5.44 -13.14
CA THR A 85 17.14 -5.64 -14.45
C THR A 85 17.64 -4.34 -15.07
N TYR A 86 16.86 -3.26 -14.96
CA TYR A 86 17.21 -1.94 -15.52
C TYR A 86 18.05 -1.06 -14.58
N SER A 87 18.28 -1.48 -13.34
CA SER A 87 19.08 -0.69 -12.38
C SER A 87 20.58 -0.99 -12.47
N LEU A 88 21.38 0.08 -12.54
CA LEU A 88 22.84 0.01 -12.44
C LEU A 88 23.33 -0.09 -10.99
N GLN A 89 22.52 0.29 -10.00
CA GLN A 89 22.92 0.36 -8.59
C GLN A 89 22.66 -0.96 -7.83
N ARG A 90 23.06 -2.09 -8.41
CA ARG A 90 22.73 -3.43 -7.89
C ARG A 90 23.23 -3.68 -6.45
N GLY A 91 24.38 -3.13 -6.08
CA GLY A 91 24.90 -3.25 -4.71
C GLY A 91 23.98 -2.60 -3.67
N HIS A 92 23.37 -1.45 -3.97
CA HIS A 92 22.39 -0.82 -3.09
C HIS A 92 21.09 -1.63 -3.01
N LEU A 93 20.59 -2.12 -4.15
CA LEU A 93 19.39 -2.95 -4.21
C LEU A 93 19.56 -4.26 -3.44
N ASN A 94 20.71 -4.93 -3.56
CA ASN A 94 21.00 -6.17 -2.83
C ASN A 94 20.99 -5.95 -1.31
N ARG A 95 21.48 -4.80 -0.82
CA ARG A 95 21.37 -4.45 0.60
C ARG A 95 19.92 -4.27 1.03
N LEU A 96 19.12 -3.53 0.25
CA LEU A 96 17.70 -3.34 0.54
C LEU A 96 16.95 -4.67 0.54
N LEU A 97 17.19 -5.54 -0.45
CA LEU A 97 16.61 -6.88 -0.53
C LEU A 97 17.01 -7.74 0.66
N PHE A 98 18.29 -7.73 1.06
CA PHE A 98 18.76 -8.46 2.23
C PHE A 98 18.02 -8.02 3.50
N PHE A 99 17.99 -6.71 3.78
CA PHE A 99 17.27 -6.20 4.95
C PHE A 99 15.77 -6.44 4.87
N GLY A 100 15.18 -6.38 3.68
CA GLY A 100 13.77 -6.70 3.45
C GLY A 100 13.44 -8.16 3.75
N ILE A 101 14.29 -9.10 3.31
CA ILE A 101 14.15 -10.53 3.60
C ILE A 101 14.30 -10.77 5.10
N VAL A 102 15.30 -10.17 5.75
CA VAL A 102 15.47 -10.28 7.21
C VAL A 102 14.24 -9.76 7.95
N PHE A 103 13.76 -8.57 7.57
CA PHE A 103 12.56 -7.97 8.15
C PHE A 103 11.30 -8.83 7.96
N LEU A 104 11.18 -9.55 6.85
CA LEU A 104 10.07 -10.48 6.60
C LEU A 104 10.22 -11.80 7.38
N LEU A 105 11.41 -12.41 7.37
CA LEU A 105 11.64 -13.73 7.95
C LEU A 105 11.71 -13.72 9.49
N LEU A 106 12.19 -12.63 10.10
CA LEU A 106 12.24 -12.51 11.57
C LEU A 106 10.87 -12.71 12.24
N PRO A 107 9.81 -11.96 11.91
CA PRO A 107 8.50 -12.14 12.53
C PRO A 107 7.88 -13.50 12.19
N LEU A 108 8.10 -14.03 10.98
CA LEU A 108 7.60 -15.35 10.59
C LEU A 108 8.27 -16.48 11.35
N SER A 109 9.58 -16.36 11.59
CA SER A 109 10.34 -17.30 12.42
C SER A 109 9.91 -17.20 13.89
N TYR A 110 9.72 -15.98 14.39
CA TYR A 110 9.20 -15.74 15.74
C TYR A 110 7.86 -16.44 15.97
N ILE A 111 6.91 -16.27 15.05
CA ILE A 111 5.62 -16.96 15.08
C ILE A 111 5.80 -18.48 15.09
N ARG A 112 6.68 -19.02 14.24
CA ARG A 112 6.85 -20.47 14.09
C ARG A 112 7.49 -21.14 15.31
N PHE A 113 8.46 -20.49 15.94
CA PHE A 113 9.30 -21.13 16.95
C PHE A 113 9.00 -20.70 18.39
N TYR A 114 8.39 -19.53 18.61
CA TYR A 114 8.23 -18.96 19.94
C TYR A 114 6.78 -18.73 20.37
N LEU A 115 5.83 -18.62 19.43
CA LEU A 115 4.42 -18.43 19.80
C LEU A 115 3.74 -19.79 20.04
N PRO A 116 3.04 -19.96 21.17
CA PRO A 116 2.55 -21.26 21.60
C PRO A 116 1.29 -21.71 20.86
N ASP A 117 0.49 -20.77 20.36
CA ASP A 117 -0.82 -21.03 19.76
C ASP A 117 -1.15 -20.09 18.58
N GLU A 118 -2.16 -20.48 17.81
CA GLU A 118 -2.61 -19.77 16.60
C GLU A 118 -3.19 -18.39 16.92
N SER A 119 -3.86 -18.21 18.08
CA SER A 119 -4.43 -16.92 18.48
C SER A 119 -3.33 -15.90 18.78
N SER A 120 -2.32 -16.31 19.55
CA SER A 120 -1.13 -15.48 19.81
C SER A 120 -0.42 -15.07 18.51
N ALA A 121 -0.33 -15.99 17.55
CA ALA A 121 0.25 -15.74 16.23
C ALA A 121 -0.57 -14.73 15.40
N ILE A 122 -1.89 -14.88 15.38
CA ILE A 122 -2.83 -13.95 14.73
C ILE A 122 -2.68 -12.56 15.33
N ASP A 123 -2.65 -12.46 16.66
CA ASP A 123 -2.57 -11.18 17.37
C ASP A 123 -1.25 -10.46 17.11
N PHE A 124 -0.12 -11.17 17.19
CA PHE A 124 1.19 -10.60 16.88
C PHE A 124 1.27 -10.12 15.43
N LEU A 125 0.86 -10.96 14.48
CA LEU A 125 0.95 -10.64 13.07
C LEU A 125 -0.05 -9.53 12.67
N GLY A 126 -1.24 -9.52 13.25
CA GLY A 126 -2.26 -8.48 13.05
C GLY A 126 -1.75 -7.11 13.47
N ARG A 127 -1.11 -7.00 14.65
CA ARG A 127 -0.45 -5.75 15.10
C ARG A 127 0.64 -5.31 14.12
N LEU A 128 1.49 -6.23 13.69
CA LEU A 128 2.57 -5.92 12.75
C LEU A 128 2.02 -5.44 11.40
N CYS A 129 1.00 -6.11 10.87
CA CYS A 129 0.33 -5.72 9.62
C CYS A 129 -0.32 -4.33 9.73
N CYS A 130 -0.97 -4.02 10.86
CA CYS A 130 -1.52 -2.68 11.12
C CYS A 130 -0.43 -1.61 11.11
N ILE A 131 0.66 -1.84 11.84
CA ILE A 131 1.78 -0.90 11.96
C ILE A 131 2.35 -0.59 10.57
N ILE A 132 2.67 -1.63 9.78
CA ILE A 132 3.21 -1.46 8.43
C ILE A 132 2.22 -0.72 7.52
N SER A 133 0.94 -1.06 7.60
CA SER A 133 -0.10 -0.43 6.78
C SER A 133 -0.24 1.06 7.11
N ILE A 134 -0.23 1.43 8.40
CA ILE A 134 -0.27 2.84 8.81
C ILE A 134 0.98 3.59 8.38
N PHE A 135 2.17 3.00 8.53
CA PHE A 135 3.42 3.62 8.06
C PHE A 135 3.43 3.84 6.55
N SER A 136 2.75 2.98 5.78
CA SER A 136 2.61 3.15 4.32
C SER A 136 1.87 4.44 3.94
N TYR A 137 1.03 4.98 4.83
CA TYR A 137 0.35 6.26 4.63
C TYR A 137 1.27 7.48 4.80
N GLY A 138 2.55 7.29 5.15
CA GLY A 138 3.51 8.38 5.25
C GLY A 138 3.66 9.19 3.95
N SER A 139 3.66 8.51 2.79
CA SER A 139 3.76 9.19 1.48
C SER A 139 2.54 10.06 1.14
N PRO A 140 1.28 9.56 1.23
CA PRO A 140 0.12 10.42 1.02
C PRO A 140 -0.01 11.52 2.09
N LEU A 141 0.40 11.27 3.33
CA LEU A 141 0.42 12.30 4.37
C LEU A 141 1.44 13.41 4.07
N ALA A 142 2.62 13.05 3.56
CA ALA A 142 3.62 14.03 3.09
C ALA A 142 3.09 14.85 1.91
N SER A 143 2.35 14.22 0.99
CA SER A 143 1.70 14.91 -0.14
C SER A 143 0.65 15.89 0.36
N VAL A 144 -0.19 15.47 1.30
CA VAL A 144 -1.17 16.32 1.99
C VAL A 144 -0.50 17.55 2.63
N PHE A 145 0.60 17.35 3.38
CA PHE A 145 1.36 18.43 3.98
C PHE A 145 1.92 19.39 2.92
N HIS A 146 2.44 18.84 1.82
CA HIS A 146 2.93 19.62 0.70
C HIS A 146 1.84 20.51 0.10
N VAL A 147 0.64 19.97 -0.18
CA VAL A 147 -0.50 20.72 -0.69
C VAL A 147 -0.93 21.84 0.26
N VAL A 148 -0.98 21.59 1.56
CA VAL A 148 -1.34 22.63 2.55
C VAL A 148 -0.35 23.78 2.53
N ARG A 149 0.94 23.50 2.30
CA ARG A 149 2.02 24.49 2.21
C ARG A 149 2.03 25.24 0.89
N THR A 150 1.90 24.54 -0.24
CA THR A 150 1.98 25.13 -1.58
C THR A 150 0.65 25.65 -2.12
N LYS A 151 -0.47 25.33 -1.46
CA LYS A 151 -1.83 25.70 -1.86
C LYS A 151 -2.19 25.20 -3.27
N SER A 152 -1.58 24.09 -3.71
CA SER A 152 -1.79 23.47 -5.01
C SER A 152 -1.86 21.96 -4.88
N THR A 153 -2.79 21.31 -5.57
CA THR A 153 -2.93 19.84 -5.58
C THR A 153 -2.15 19.15 -6.70
N GLU A 154 -1.22 19.84 -7.36
CA GLU A 154 -0.45 19.31 -8.51
C GLU A 154 0.27 17.99 -8.21
N CYS A 155 0.76 17.80 -6.98
CA CYS A 155 1.46 16.58 -6.58
C CYS A 155 0.54 15.39 -6.25
N MET A 156 -0.78 15.59 -6.25
CA MET A 156 -1.76 14.58 -5.88
C MET A 156 -2.66 14.22 -7.07
N SER A 157 -2.99 12.93 -7.20
CA SER A 157 -3.90 12.42 -8.23
C SER A 157 -5.29 12.16 -7.64
N PHE A 158 -6.31 12.88 -8.11
CA PHE A 158 -7.69 12.68 -7.67
C PHE A 158 -8.23 11.28 -7.99
N PRO A 159 -8.01 10.71 -9.19
CA PRO A 159 -8.40 9.33 -9.48
C PRO A 159 -7.76 8.30 -8.54
N LEU A 160 -6.47 8.47 -8.21
CA LEU A 160 -5.76 7.57 -7.31
C LEU A 160 -6.28 7.68 -5.87
N ALA A 161 -6.52 8.90 -5.38
CA ALA A 161 -7.14 9.11 -4.06
C ALA A 161 -8.53 8.49 -3.98
N THR A 162 -9.32 8.58 -5.06
CA THR A 162 -10.65 7.96 -5.16
C THR A 162 -10.58 6.44 -5.12
N ALA A 163 -9.69 5.83 -5.92
CA ALA A 163 -9.52 4.39 -5.92
C ALA A 163 -9.06 3.86 -4.55
N ASN A 164 -8.11 4.55 -3.90
CA ASN A 164 -7.65 4.19 -2.56
C ASN A 164 -8.74 4.36 -1.49
N PHE A 165 -9.58 5.39 -1.60
CA PHE A 165 -10.73 5.58 -0.69
C PHE A 165 -11.70 4.41 -0.79
N VAL A 166 -12.07 4.01 -2.01
CA VAL A 166 -12.99 2.89 -2.24
C VAL A 166 -12.41 1.58 -1.67
N VAL A 167 -11.16 1.26 -2.00
CA VAL A 167 -10.48 0.06 -1.49
C VAL A 167 -10.39 0.09 0.04
N ALA A 168 -10.02 1.21 0.65
CA ALA A 168 -9.94 1.32 2.11
C ALA A 168 -11.32 1.16 2.77
N LEU A 169 -12.37 1.76 2.17
CA LEU A 169 -13.73 1.65 2.69
C LEU A 169 -14.26 0.21 2.61
N GLU A 170 -14.01 -0.46 1.48
CA GLU A 170 -14.34 -1.88 1.26
C GLU A 170 -13.67 -2.79 2.29
N TRP A 171 -12.36 -2.65 2.50
CA TRP A 171 -11.63 -3.43 3.50
C TRP A 171 -12.02 -3.10 4.94
N PHE A 172 -12.39 -1.84 5.23
CA PHE A 172 -12.93 -1.46 6.53
C PHE A 172 -14.24 -2.20 6.82
N PHE A 173 -15.21 -2.14 5.90
CA PHE A 173 -16.49 -2.85 6.08
C PHE A 173 -16.31 -4.37 6.07
N TYR A 174 -15.43 -4.90 5.23
CA TYR A 174 -15.13 -6.32 5.23
C TYR A 174 -14.53 -6.78 6.55
N GLY A 175 -13.60 -6.01 7.12
CA GLY A 175 -13.08 -6.24 8.47
C GLY A 175 -14.17 -6.15 9.54
N ALA A 176 -15.13 -5.23 9.42
CA ALA A 176 -16.26 -5.12 10.36
C ALA A 176 -17.16 -6.37 10.32
N LEU A 177 -17.46 -6.89 9.13
CA LEU A 177 -18.24 -8.12 8.94
C LEU A 177 -17.54 -9.33 9.58
N LEU A 178 -16.23 -9.45 9.38
CA LEU A 178 -15.42 -10.51 9.97
C LEU A 178 -15.08 -10.31 11.45
N LYS A 179 -15.58 -9.22 12.07
CA LYS A 179 -15.23 -8.78 13.44
C LYS A 179 -13.70 -8.72 13.65
N ASP A 180 -12.99 -8.32 12.61
CA ASP A 180 -11.54 -8.23 12.56
C ASP A 180 -11.09 -6.78 12.78
N PHE A 181 -10.63 -6.49 14.00
CA PHE A 181 -10.14 -5.16 14.35
C PHE A 181 -8.86 -4.79 13.58
N TYR A 182 -7.97 -5.77 13.32
CA TYR A 182 -6.70 -5.51 12.66
C TYR A 182 -6.89 -5.15 11.18
N MET A 183 -7.94 -5.66 10.54
CA MET A 183 -8.34 -5.21 9.20
C MET A 183 -9.00 -3.83 9.25
N GLN A 184 -9.88 -3.58 10.22
CA GLN A 184 -10.60 -2.31 10.31
C GLN A 184 -9.68 -1.12 10.57
N MET A 185 -8.76 -1.23 11.52
CA MET A 185 -7.99 -0.10 12.03
C MET A 185 -7.16 0.64 10.96
N PRO A 186 -6.26 -0.02 10.19
CA PRO A 186 -5.49 0.68 9.16
C PRO A 186 -6.39 1.22 8.05
N ASN A 187 -7.43 0.48 7.67
CA ASN A 187 -8.34 0.92 6.61
C ASN A 187 -9.20 2.12 7.01
N MET A 188 -9.60 2.22 8.28
CA MET A 188 -10.21 3.44 8.83
C MET A 188 -9.25 4.63 8.71
N CYS A 189 -7.97 4.45 9.06
CA CYS A 189 -6.96 5.51 8.85
C CYS A 189 -6.84 5.91 7.37
N GLY A 190 -6.87 4.94 6.46
CA GLY A 190 -6.86 5.17 5.01
C GLY A 190 -8.07 5.97 4.53
N VAL A 191 -9.27 5.62 5.00
CA VAL A 191 -10.53 6.35 4.74
C VAL A 191 -10.41 7.81 5.20
N LEU A 192 -10.00 8.03 6.45
CA LEU A 192 -9.86 9.39 7.00
C LEU A 192 -8.83 10.22 6.23
N LEU A 193 -7.70 9.62 5.85
CA LEU A 193 -6.69 10.31 5.05
C LEU A 193 -7.22 10.70 3.67
N CYS A 194 -7.94 9.80 3.00
CA CYS A 194 -8.53 10.09 1.70
C CYS A 194 -9.63 11.17 1.78
N LEU A 195 -10.43 11.18 2.84
CA LEU A 195 -11.38 12.28 3.09
C LEU A 195 -10.67 13.63 3.23
N PHE A 196 -9.51 13.65 3.91
CA PHE A 196 -8.68 14.85 3.97
C PHE A 196 -8.14 15.25 2.60
N GLN A 197 -7.70 14.28 1.79
CA GLN A 197 -7.25 14.53 0.42
C GLN A 197 -8.37 15.13 -0.44
N PHE A 198 -9.60 14.61 -0.36
CA PHE A 198 -10.76 15.18 -1.07
C PHE A 198 -11.06 16.61 -0.64
N ALA A 199 -11.04 16.90 0.66
CA ALA A 199 -11.23 18.26 1.15
C ALA A 199 -10.21 19.23 0.57
N LEU A 200 -8.96 18.80 0.39
CA LEU A 200 -7.91 19.60 -0.26
C LEU A 200 -8.15 19.80 -1.76
N PHE A 201 -8.60 18.77 -2.48
CA PHE A 201 -8.96 18.89 -3.90
C PHE A 201 -10.09 19.88 -4.16
N PHE A 202 -11.08 19.96 -3.25
CA PHE A 202 -12.14 20.95 -3.36
C PHE A 202 -11.71 22.37 -2.93
N LYS A 203 -10.69 22.47 -2.08
CA LYS A 203 -10.22 23.76 -1.54
C LYS A 203 -9.15 24.44 -2.39
N TYR A 204 -8.23 23.68 -2.97
CA TYR A 204 -7.06 24.21 -3.67
C TYR A 204 -7.08 23.85 -5.16
N PRO A 205 -6.61 24.76 -6.06
CA PRO A 205 -6.53 24.47 -7.48
C PRO A 205 -5.41 23.47 -7.79
N ALA A 206 -5.51 22.81 -8.95
CA ALA A 206 -4.49 21.88 -9.42
C ALA A 206 -3.20 22.55 -9.90
N LYS A 207 -3.25 23.82 -10.32
CA LYS A 207 -2.07 24.61 -10.70
C LYS A 207 -1.80 25.66 -9.62
N PRO A 208 -0.54 25.89 -9.22
CA PRO A 208 -0.20 26.99 -8.32
C PRO A 208 -0.68 28.32 -8.92
N GLN A 209 -1.33 29.18 -8.13
CA GLN A 209 -1.59 30.54 -8.60
C GLN A 209 -0.23 31.25 -8.76
N PRO A 210 0.03 31.92 -9.89
CA PRO A 210 1.24 32.70 -10.04
C PRO A 210 1.29 33.73 -8.91
N ILE A 211 2.38 33.72 -8.14
CA ILE A 211 2.67 34.81 -7.22
C ILE A 211 2.69 36.06 -8.09
N LEU A 212 1.72 36.96 -7.90
CA LEU A 212 1.75 38.31 -8.48
C LEU A 212 3.09 38.90 -8.08
N SER A 213 4.06 38.90 -9.01
CA SER A 213 5.24 39.72 -8.88
C SER A 213 4.73 41.15 -8.91
N ILE A 214 4.61 41.74 -7.73
CA ILE A 214 4.47 43.19 -7.60
C ILE A 214 5.71 43.74 -8.27
N LYS A 215 5.54 44.22 -9.51
CA LYS A 215 6.52 45.12 -10.14
C LYS A 215 6.53 46.37 -9.28
N ALA A 216 7.54 46.46 -8.41
CA ALA A 216 7.98 47.73 -7.85
C ALA A 216 8.83 48.45 -8.90
#